data_AF-A0A9E1MPS5-F1
#
_entry.id   AF-A0A9E1MPS5-F1
#
_cell.length_a   1.000
_cell.length_b   1.000
_cell.length_c   1.000
_cell.angle_alpha   90.00
_cell.angle_beta   90.00
_cell.angle_gamma   90.00
#
_symmetry.space_group_name_H-M   'P 1'
#
loop_
_entity.id
_entity.type
_entity.pdbx_description
1 polymer ?
#
loop_
_entity_poly.entity_id
_entity_poly.type
_entity_poly.pdbx_seq_one_letter_code
_entity_poly.pdbx_strand_id
1 'polypeptide(L)'
;MLKKILSISLGMCILLQTAFFAATAAAEDDGEAFLLDVGMLSEKRLKATPQHFTKLDISSYMNRDIKDDVEGDHQGGWSDQGENDLRIFDKFGAQEMLGVPFNFVDPAKNGNKGVLGLRGQNDTGLPTEVTIPINSKAAGAYIIHASPFASGTCGRYTWIYSDGTKAYIDINKNEQICDFWGYRSYDFVRPAWTAKKPDGSDRSLYMFPMSNPYPEKSIASMKFETEGSGAYIMIMAITLTNNGPFLTSSENAKYINTTTVGWYDYERFDVDKLKESPLSAAKYLDKPAGKHGAVKADGESLKCEDGTKIRFWGTEIAGAAAFPQKEQADKIALEIANLGYNMVRFSDFDEAVLDENSETTRLSNEKMDKLCYFISKLKENGVYSSFSMLSKRKLKSGDGIEEYEKYPEGYGEAAYFNESLIELQRKFNSDFFGYKNQYTGKSLGDDESVVFIELINGLSLFDINYGYGRNGVGASSELEALKGLFNDFLIAKYKTTD
;
A
#
# COMPACT_ATOMS: atom_id res chain seq x y z
N MET A 1 -28.13 -20.64 10.11
CA MET A 1 -27.58 -19.43 10.75
C MET A 1 -26.63 -19.71 11.92
N LEU A 2 -26.85 -20.71 12.79
CA LEU A 2 -25.96 -20.94 13.95
C LEU A 2 -24.53 -21.47 13.65
N LYS A 3 -24.26 -22.05 12.47
CA LYS A 3 -22.91 -22.55 12.12
C LYS A 3 -21.95 -21.50 11.53
N LYS A 4 -22.45 -20.35 11.04
CA LYS A 4 -21.61 -19.24 10.54
C LYS A 4 -21.21 -18.23 11.62
N ILE A 5 -21.89 -18.26 12.78
CA ILE A 5 -21.58 -17.38 13.92
C ILE A 5 -20.46 -18.00 14.79
N LEU A 6 -20.32 -19.33 14.85
CA LEU A 6 -19.25 -19.97 15.62
C LEU A 6 -17.85 -19.82 15.01
N SER A 7 -17.73 -19.66 13.68
CA SER A 7 -16.43 -19.51 13.01
C SER A 7 -15.81 -18.12 13.15
N ILE A 8 -16.64 -17.09 13.38
CA ILE A 8 -16.17 -15.70 13.57
C ILE A 8 -15.78 -15.47 15.04
N SER A 9 -16.48 -16.10 15.99
CA SER A 9 -16.13 -16.04 17.41
C SER A 9 -14.86 -16.84 17.77
N LEU A 10 -14.56 -17.94 17.06
CA LEU A 10 -13.33 -18.70 17.29
C LEU A 10 -12.08 -17.96 16.77
N GLY A 11 -12.18 -17.26 15.64
CA GLY A 11 -11.07 -16.45 15.10
C GLY A 11 -10.71 -15.25 15.98
N MET A 12 -11.71 -14.65 16.65
CA MET A 12 -11.50 -13.50 17.54
C MET A 12 -10.96 -13.92 18.92
N CYS A 13 -11.34 -15.10 19.43
CA CYS A 13 -10.73 -15.67 20.64
C CYS A 13 -9.29 -16.14 20.44
N ILE A 14 -8.91 -16.60 19.23
CA ILE A 14 -7.52 -16.97 18.93
C ILE A 14 -6.63 -15.73 18.81
N LEU A 15 -7.12 -14.63 18.24
CA LEU A 15 -6.38 -13.34 18.19
C LEU A 15 -6.24 -12.68 19.57
N LEU A 16 -7.23 -12.82 20.45
CA LEU A 16 -7.14 -12.35 21.83
C LEU A 16 -6.26 -13.25 22.71
N GLN A 17 -6.24 -14.57 22.48
CA GLN A 17 -5.33 -15.48 23.20
C GLN A 17 -3.87 -15.37 22.73
N THR A 18 -3.60 -15.13 21.44
CA THR A 18 -2.22 -14.87 21.00
C THR A 18 -1.70 -13.53 21.50
N ALA A 19 -2.54 -12.50 21.58
CA ALA A 19 -2.18 -11.23 22.24
C ALA A 19 -1.96 -11.39 23.75
N PHE A 20 -2.76 -12.23 24.43
CA PHE A 20 -2.59 -12.49 25.87
C PHE A 20 -1.38 -13.38 26.20
N PHE A 21 -1.03 -14.34 25.34
CA PHE A 21 0.18 -15.17 25.52
C PHE A 21 1.47 -14.43 25.12
N ALA A 22 1.42 -13.51 24.15
CA ALA A 22 2.55 -12.61 23.87
C ALA A 22 2.78 -11.62 25.04
N ALA A 23 1.72 -11.13 25.67
CA ALA A 23 1.82 -10.22 26.81
C ALA A 23 2.22 -10.89 28.14
N THR A 24 2.13 -12.21 28.25
CA THR A 24 2.45 -12.94 29.51
C THR A 24 3.80 -13.65 29.50
N ALA A 25 4.52 -13.66 28.37
CA ALA A 25 5.92 -14.09 28.30
C ALA A 25 6.93 -12.93 28.20
N ALA A 26 6.46 -11.70 27.95
CA ALA A 26 7.29 -10.49 27.88
C ALA A 26 7.38 -9.72 29.21
N ALA A 27 7.16 -10.39 30.34
CA ALA A 27 7.35 -9.81 31.66
C ALA A 27 8.83 -9.93 32.07
N GLU A 28 9.72 -9.15 31.44
CA GLU A 28 11.00 -8.69 32.02
C GLU A 28 11.87 -7.78 31.11
N ASP A 29 11.37 -7.21 30.01
CA ASP A 29 12.14 -6.21 29.24
C ASP A 29 11.33 -4.92 29.00
N ASP A 30 11.77 -3.86 29.65
CA ASP A 30 11.20 -2.53 29.82
C ASP A 30 11.42 -1.59 28.61
N GLY A 31 11.61 -2.16 27.41
CA GLY A 31 11.80 -1.40 26.16
C GLY A 31 10.54 -1.28 25.29
N GLU A 32 10.45 -0.21 24.50
CA GLU A 32 9.37 -0.01 23.52
C GLU A 32 9.74 -0.62 22.16
N ALA A 33 8.86 -1.46 21.61
CA ALA A 33 9.00 -1.94 20.23
C ALA A 33 8.75 -0.77 19.27
N PHE A 34 9.65 -0.54 18.31
CA PHE A 34 9.42 0.44 17.25
C PHE A 34 9.24 -0.23 15.89
N LEU A 35 8.43 0.40 15.04
CA LEU A 35 8.30 -0.01 13.64
C LEU A 35 9.41 0.63 12.82
N LEU A 36 9.93 -0.13 11.86
CA LEU A 36 11.03 0.34 11.03
C LEU A 36 10.60 1.52 10.16
N ASP A 37 11.34 2.63 10.27
CA ASP A 37 11.26 3.76 9.36
C ASP A 37 12.59 3.91 8.60
N VAL A 38 12.60 3.54 7.32
CA VAL A 38 13.73 3.78 6.43
C VAL A 38 13.29 4.79 5.40
N GLY A 39 13.93 5.96 5.36
CA GLY A 39 13.62 6.95 4.34
C GLY A 39 14.08 6.44 2.97
N MET A 40 13.15 5.94 2.17
CA MET A 40 13.44 5.53 0.80
C MET A 40 13.53 6.79 -0.07
N LEU A 41 14.71 7.06 -0.63
CA LEU A 41 14.94 8.19 -1.50
C LEU A 41 15.19 7.72 -2.93
N SER A 42 14.79 8.51 -3.93
CA SER A 42 15.31 8.32 -5.29
C SER A 42 16.83 8.53 -5.28
N GLU A 43 17.56 7.91 -6.20
CA GLU A 43 19.02 8.04 -6.26
C GLU A 43 19.47 9.52 -6.33
N LYS A 44 18.73 10.35 -7.08
CA LYS A 44 18.96 11.79 -7.15
C LYS A 44 18.78 12.50 -5.81
N ARG A 45 17.74 12.13 -5.03
CA ARG A 45 17.49 12.70 -3.71
C ARG A 45 18.51 12.22 -2.69
N LEU A 46 18.88 10.93 -2.71
CA LEU A 46 19.90 10.38 -1.83
C LEU A 46 21.24 11.12 -1.99
N LYS A 47 21.66 11.36 -3.24
CA LYS A 47 22.88 12.15 -3.53
C LYS A 47 22.79 13.61 -3.09
N ALA A 48 21.58 14.16 -3.01
CA ALA A 48 21.33 15.55 -2.60
C ALA A 48 21.09 15.71 -1.08
N THR A 49 20.94 14.60 -0.34
CA THR A 49 20.74 14.59 1.11
C THR A 49 22.05 14.24 1.80
N PRO A 50 22.86 15.21 2.25
CA PRO A 50 24.13 14.91 2.91
C PRO A 50 23.90 14.14 4.20
N GLN A 51 24.74 13.14 4.42
CA GLN A 51 24.82 12.35 5.65
C GLN A 51 26.26 12.38 6.18
N HIS A 52 26.40 12.53 7.49
CA HIS A 52 27.68 12.33 8.18
C HIS A 52 27.68 10.96 8.84
N PHE A 53 28.69 10.16 8.49
CA PHE A 53 28.82 8.79 8.92
C PHE A 53 29.89 8.62 9.99
N THR A 54 29.59 7.81 11.01
CA THR A 54 30.56 7.41 12.05
C THR A 54 30.68 5.88 12.05
N LYS A 55 31.82 5.36 11.61
CA LYS A 55 32.10 3.92 11.61
C LYS A 55 32.33 3.46 13.05
N LEU A 56 31.58 2.46 13.50
CA LEU A 56 31.69 1.94 14.84
C LEU A 56 32.83 0.91 14.89
N ASP A 57 33.77 1.05 15.83
CA ASP A 57 34.80 0.04 16.06
C ASP A 57 34.23 -1.08 16.92
N ILE A 58 34.09 -2.26 16.31
CA ILE A 58 33.58 -3.47 16.97
C ILE A 58 34.63 -4.58 17.05
N SER A 59 35.90 -4.28 16.75
CA SER A 59 36.98 -5.26 16.66
C SER A 59 37.17 -6.07 17.95
N SER A 60 37.00 -5.44 19.11
CA SER A 60 37.10 -6.10 20.43
C SER A 60 35.94 -7.04 20.76
N TYR A 61 34.82 -6.94 20.03
CA TYR A 61 33.63 -7.77 20.22
C TYR A 61 33.58 -8.97 19.28
N MET A 62 34.37 -8.94 18.20
CA MET A 62 34.44 -10.04 17.25
C MET A 62 34.98 -11.30 17.92
N ASN A 63 34.39 -12.44 17.58
CA ASN A 63 34.62 -13.73 18.25
C ASN A 63 34.78 -14.90 17.28
N ARG A 64 34.63 -14.68 15.96
CA ARG A 64 34.73 -15.70 14.91
C ARG A 64 35.57 -15.22 13.73
N ASP A 65 36.23 -16.17 13.06
CA ASP A 65 36.84 -15.96 11.75
C ASP A 65 35.78 -15.99 10.64
N ILE A 66 36.11 -15.58 9.42
CA ILE A 66 35.29 -15.80 8.22
C ILE A 66 35.54 -17.17 7.58
N LYS A 67 36.65 -17.82 7.94
CA LYS A 67 37.14 -19.07 7.38
C LYS A 67 37.04 -20.20 8.41
N ASP A 68 36.64 -21.39 7.97
CA ASP A 68 36.60 -22.63 8.74
C ASP A 68 37.29 -23.78 7.98
N ASP A 69 38.36 -24.35 8.52
CA ASP A 69 39.05 -25.50 7.90
C ASP A 69 38.51 -26.87 8.37
N VAL A 70 37.75 -26.95 9.47
CA VAL A 70 37.29 -28.20 10.09
C VAL A 70 35.84 -28.07 10.56
N GLU A 71 34.92 -28.69 9.82
CA GLU A 71 33.50 -28.70 10.16
C GLU A 71 33.22 -29.33 11.55
N GLY A 72 32.43 -28.63 12.37
CA GLY A 72 31.89 -29.14 13.63
C GLY A 72 32.88 -29.29 14.78
N ASP A 73 34.02 -28.59 14.73
CA ASP A 73 35.01 -28.63 15.80
C ASP A 73 34.80 -27.55 16.88
N HIS A 74 33.78 -26.70 16.70
CA HIS A 74 33.42 -25.57 17.56
C HIS A 74 34.49 -24.48 17.69
N GLN A 75 35.62 -24.60 16.98
CA GLN A 75 36.66 -23.58 16.89
C GLN A 75 36.25 -22.48 15.89
N GLY A 76 35.37 -22.83 14.94
CA GLY A 76 34.52 -21.88 14.23
C GLY A 76 35.04 -21.42 12.87
N GLY A 77 34.61 -20.21 12.51
CA GLY A 77 34.59 -19.62 11.18
C GLY A 77 33.24 -18.95 11.01
N TRP A 78 32.58 -19.05 9.86
CA TRP A 78 31.26 -18.41 9.69
C TRP A 78 30.16 -19.09 10.52
N SER A 79 29.89 -20.38 10.28
CA SER A 79 28.85 -21.14 11.00
C SER A 79 29.31 -22.55 11.42
N ASP A 80 30.63 -22.79 11.48
CA ASP A 80 31.25 -24.07 11.85
C ASP A 80 30.95 -25.21 10.85
N GLN A 81 30.84 -24.87 9.56
CA GLN A 81 30.43 -25.76 8.46
C GLN A 81 31.54 -26.00 7.42
N GLY A 82 32.81 -25.94 7.84
CA GLY A 82 33.99 -26.13 7.00
C GLY A 82 33.99 -25.20 5.78
N GLU A 83 34.08 -25.75 4.57
CA GLU A 83 34.11 -24.96 3.33
C GLU A 83 32.83 -24.14 3.06
N ASN A 84 31.76 -24.36 3.82
CA ASN A 84 30.54 -23.56 3.76
C ASN A 84 30.65 -22.32 4.66
N ASP A 85 31.60 -21.45 4.36
CA ASP A 85 31.92 -20.26 5.14
C ASP A 85 31.95 -19.00 4.26
N LEU A 86 32.59 -17.94 4.75
CA LEU A 86 32.75 -16.66 4.07
C LEU A 86 34.20 -16.36 3.68
N ARG A 87 35.06 -17.40 3.55
CA ARG A 87 36.51 -17.27 3.22
C ARG A 87 36.81 -16.49 1.94
N ILE A 88 35.84 -16.40 1.04
CA ILE A 88 35.96 -15.71 -0.24
C ILE A 88 35.76 -14.19 -0.12
N PHE A 89 35.42 -13.67 1.07
CA PHE A 89 35.38 -12.24 1.33
C PHE A 89 36.79 -11.68 1.51
N ASP A 90 37.14 -10.69 0.68
CA ASP A 90 38.48 -10.10 0.59
C ASP A 90 38.51 -8.58 0.85
N LYS A 91 37.37 -8.00 1.23
CA LYS A 91 37.19 -6.54 1.34
C LYS A 91 37.37 -6.03 2.76
N PHE A 92 38.60 -6.09 3.27
CA PHE A 92 38.93 -5.58 4.61
C PHE A 92 39.31 -4.09 4.61
N GLY A 93 39.29 -3.47 5.79
CA GLY A 93 39.55 -2.05 6.01
C GLY A 93 38.37 -1.15 5.62
N ALA A 94 38.69 0.09 5.25
CA ALA A 94 37.69 1.06 4.83
C ALA A 94 37.12 0.69 3.45
N GLN A 95 35.81 0.45 3.39
CA GLN A 95 35.09 0.08 2.18
C GLN A 95 33.79 0.88 2.09
N GLU A 96 33.27 1.10 0.89
CA GLU A 96 31.95 1.67 0.69
C GLU A 96 31.01 0.58 0.16
N MET A 97 29.86 0.41 0.80
CA MET A 97 28.80 -0.51 0.38
C MET A 97 27.51 0.28 0.22
N LEU A 98 26.91 0.24 -0.97
CA LEU A 98 25.64 0.91 -1.27
C LEU A 98 25.65 2.43 -0.90
N GLY A 99 26.80 3.10 -1.05
CA GLY A 99 26.96 4.52 -0.71
C GLY A 99 27.19 4.82 0.77
N VAL A 100 27.37 3.80 1.61
CA VAL A 100 27.64 3.95 3.05
C VAL A 100 29.06 3.44 3.35
N PRO A 101 29.90 4.22 4.06
CA PRO A 101 31.25 3.80 4.42
C PRO A 101 31.23 2.85 5.63
N PHE A 102 31.98 1.76 5.55
CA PHE A 102 32.18 0.78 6.62
C PHE A 102 33.67 0.54 6.89
N ASN A 103 33.96 -0.08 8.03
CA ASN A 103 35.28 -0.63 8.33
C ASN A 103 35.15 -2.13 8.61
N PHE A 104 35.61 -2.96 7.68
CA PHE A 104 35.63 -4.41 7.85
C PHE A 104 36.94 -4.83 8.51
N VAL A 105 36.88 -5.52 9.65
CA VAL A 105 38.08 -5.93 10.38
C VAL A 105 38.73 -7.11 9.65
N ASP A 106 40.05 -7.00 9.45
CA ASP A 106 40.89 -8.06 8.87
C ASP A 106 41.17 -9.12 9.95
N PRO A 107 40.65 -10.36 9.82
CA PRO A 107 40.85 -11.41 10.83
C PRO A 107 42.33 -11.66 11.11
N ALA A 108 43.19 -11.62 10.10
CA ALA A 108 44.62 -11.86 10.24
C ALA A 108 45.31 -10.82 11.13
N LYS A 109 44.70 -9.64 11.33
CA LYS A 109 45.19 -8.56 12.19
C LYS A 109 44.44 -8.46 13.52
N ASN A 110 43.43 -9.31 13.75
CA ASN A 110 42.59 -9.30 14.94
C ASN A 110 42.48 -10.70 15.56
N GLY A 111 43.58 -11.45 15.60
CA GLY A 111 43.62 -12.77 16.24
C GLY A 111 42.67 -13.79 15.62
N ASN A 112 42.54 -13.78 14.29
CA ASN A 112 41.61 -14.58 13.50
C ASN A 112 40.14 -14.31 13.82
N LYS A 113 39.80 -13.06 14.17
CA LYS A 113 38.42 -12.64 14.48
C LYS A 113 38.01 -11.47 13.61
N GLY A 114 37.17 -11.74 12.62
CA GLY A 114 36.59 -10.74 11.72
C GLY A 114 35.07 -10.64 11.80
N VAL A 115 34.42 -11.47 12.63
CA VAL A 115 32.97 -11.54 12.72
C VAL A 115 32.53 -11.48 14.17
N LEU A 116 31.50 -10.66 14.43
CA LEU A 116 30.73 -10.71 15.67
C LEU A 116 29.59 -11.71 15.46
N GLY A 117 29.80 -12.94 15.92
CA GLY A 117 28.79 -14.01 15.88
C GLY A 117 27.96 -14.04 17.16
N LEU A 118 26.65 -14.09 17.00
CA LEU A 118 25.72 -14.46 18.07
C LEU A 118 25.19 -15.87 17.82
N ARG A 119 24.94 -16.57 18.93
CA ARG A 119 24.60 -17.99 18.96
C ARG A 119 23.43 -18.35 18.04
N GLY A 120 23.60 -19.43 17.28
CA GLY A 120 22.54 -20.16 16.60
C GLY A 120 22.77 -21.65 16.78
N GLN A 121 21.77 -22.46 16.45
CA GLN A 121 21.85 -23.93 16.48
C GLN A 121 22.36 -24.53 17.81
N ASN A 122 22.12 -23.81 18.93
CA ASN A 122 22.65 -24.14 20.26
C ASN A 122 24.19 -24.23 20.34
N ASP A 123 24.92 -23.51 19.49
CA ASP A 123 26.39 -23.39 19.55
C ASP A 123 26.82 -22.64 20.83
N THR A 124 27.00 -23.39 21.92
CA THR A 124 27.28 -22.83 23.24
C THR A 124 28.60 -22.05 23.32
N GLY A 125 29.49 -22.18 22.32
CA GLY A 125 30.73 -21.40 22.22
C GLY A 125 30.49 -19.92 21.88
N LEU A 126 29.31 -19.57 21.36
CA LEU A 126 28.94 -18.20 21.05
C LEU A 126 28.04 -17.58 22.13
N PRO A 127 28.11 -16.25 22.34
CA PRO A 127 27.21 -15.54 23.22
C PRO A 127 25.82 -15.41 22.59
N THR A 128 24.78 -15.34 23.41
CA THR A 128 23.41 -15.01 22.97
C THR A 128 23.16 -13.51 22.87
N GLU A 129 24.03 -12.69 23.45
CA GLU A 129 23.92 -11.24 23.40
C GLU A 129 25.27 -10.54 23.44
N VAL A 130 25.31 -9.32 22.92
CA VAL A 130 26.44 -8.40 23.04
C VAL A 130 25.91 -6.98 23.13
N THR A 131 26.58 -6.14 23.92
CA THR A 131 26.26 -4.71 24.04
C THR A 131 27.46 -3.87 23.64
N ILE A 132 27.29 -3.01 22.63
CA ILE A 132 28.35 -2.17 22.06
C ILE A 132 28.08 -0.70 22.47
N PRO A 133 29.01 -0.04 23.19
CA PRO A 133 28.91 1.37 23.53
C PRO A 133 28.89 2.27 22.30
N ILE A 134 28.04 3.31 22.32
CA ILE A 134 27.94 4.32 21.26
C ILE A 134 28.31 5.70 21.82
N ASN A 135 27.74 6.09 22.95
CA ASN A 135 28.00 7.36 23.65
C ASN A 135 27.86 8.60 22.75
N SER A 136 26.89 8.61 21.85
CA SER A 136 26.63 9.70 20.91
C SER A 136 25.16 9.77 20.53
N LYS A 137 24.75 10.85 19.85
CA LYS A 137 23.47 10.90 19.13
C LYS A 137 23.67 10.36 17.71
N ALA A 138 22.64 9.71 17.18
CA ALA A 138 22.58 9.28 15.78
C ALA A 138 21.12 9.21 15.34
N ALA A 139 20.84 9.48 14.07
CA ALA A 139 19.53 9.28 13.48
C ALA A 139 19.26 7.80 13.14
N GLY A 140 20.32 7.00 13.03
CA GLY A 140 20.24 5.55 13.02
C GLY A 140 21.57 4.90 12.66
N ALA A 141 21.52 3.62 12.30
CA ALA A 141 22.67 2.80 11.94
C ALA A 141 22.44 2.06 10.62
N TYR A 142 23.52 1.75 9.93
CA TYR A 142 23.58 0.75 8.88
C TYR A 142 24.42 -0.42 9.40
N ILE A 143 23.90 -1.64 9.23
CA ILE A 143 24.50 -2.86 9.78
C ILE A 143 24.75 -3.83 8.61
N ILE A 144 25.99 -4.31 8.46
CA ILE A 144 26.33 -5.38 7.52
C ILE A 144 26.29 -6.71 8.25
N HIS A 145 25.37 -7.58 7.88
CA HIS A 145 25.19 -8.88 8.52
C HIS A 145 24.60 -9.94 7.57
N ALA A 146 24.63 -11.20 8.01
CA ALA A 146 23.83 -12.28 7.44
C ALA A 146 23.54 -13.35 8.50
N SER A 147 22.59 -14.24 8.22
CA SER A 147 22.10 -15.22 9.19
C SER A 147 22.11 -16.65 8.62
N PRO A 148 23.17 -17.43 8.85
CA PRO A 148 23.13 -18.88 8.62
C PRO A 148 21.93 -19.51 9.32
N PHE A 149 21.19 -20.35 8.59
CA PHE A 149 19.96 -21.01 9.07
C PHE A 149 18.82 -20.05 9.40
N ALA A 150 18.76 -18.88 8.74
CA ALA A 150 17.71 -17.90 8.97
C ALA A 150 16.31 -18.53 8.89
N SER A 151 15.49 -18.32 9.93
CA SER A 151 14.11 -18.78 10.02
C SER A 151 13.33 -17.91 11.00
N GLY A 152 12.10 -17.51 10.66
CA GLY A 152 11.26 -16.68 11.52
C GLY A 152 11.99 -15.44 12.08
N THR A 153 11.86 -15.22 13.38
CA THR A 153 12.63 -14.22 14.13
C THR A 153 14.00 -14.77 14.48
N CYS A 154 15.05 -14.12 13.98
CA CYS A 154 16.44 -14.52 14.17
C CYS A 154 17.08 -13.87 15.42
N GLY A 155 16.53 -12.76 15.92
CA GLY A 155 17.02 -12.06 17.10
C GLY A 155 16.38 -10.70 17.28
N ARG A 156 16.99 -9.84 18.11
CA ARG A 156 16.50 -8.49 18.42
C ARG A 156 17.66 -7.51 18.55
N TYR A 157 17.49 -6.31 17.99
CA TYR A 157 18.43 -5.20 18.14
C TYR A 157 17.78 -4.06 18.93
N THR A 158 18.49 -3.54 19.93
CA THR A 158 17.95 -2.61 20.92
C THR A 158 18.85 -1.38 21.07
N TRP A 159 18.27 -0.20 20.86
CA TRP A 159 18.85 1.07 21.29
C TRP A 159 18.68 1.23 22.80
N ILE A 160 19.77 1.48 23.51
CA ILE A 160 19.76 1.81 24.94
C ILE A 160 20.22 3.26 25.08
N TYR A 161 19.33 4.13 25.56
CA TYR A 161 19.60 5.55 25.71
C TYR A 161 20.27 5.86 27.06
N SER A 162 21.00 6.98 27.11
CA SER A 162 21.71 7.41 28.32
C SER A 162 20.77 7.75 29.50
N ASP A 163 19.48 7.97 29.24
CA ASP A 163 18.45 8.17 30.25
C ASP A 163 17.86 6.86 30.81
N GLY A 164 18.34 5.70 30.34
CA GLY A 164 17.89 4.37 30.72
C GLY A 164 16.71 3.84 29.91
N THR A 165 16.08 4.66 29.06
CA THR A 165 15.01 4.19 28.17
C THR A 165 15.59 3.30 27.06
N LYS A 166 14.74 2.43 26.50
CA LYS A 166 15.14 1.48 25.45
C LYS A 166 14.12 1.49 24.31
N ALA A 167 14.60 1.26 23.09
CA ALA A 167 13.75 1.00 21.93
C ALA A 167 14.31 -0.16 21.10
N TYR A 168 13.48 -1.13 20.72
CA TYR A 168 13.95 -2.34 20.05
C TYR A 168 13.18 -2.69 18.78
N ILE A 169 13.83 -3.48 17.93
CA ILE A 169 13.23 -4.11 16.75
C ILE A 169 13.62 -5.59 16.70
N ASP A 170 12.64 -6.44 16.41
CA ASP A 170 12.88 -7.86 16.13
C ASP A 170 13.43 -8.03 14.70
N ILE A 171 14.40 -8.93 14.55
CA ILE A 171 15.14 -9.17 13.32
C ILE A 171 14.59 -10.42 12.66
N ASN A 172 13.75 -10.23 11.65
CA ASN A 172 13.07 -11.31 10.95
C ASN A 172 13.77 -11.64 9.61
N LYS A 173 13.74 -12.93 9.28
CA LYS A 173 14.21 -13.42 7.99
C LYS A 173 13.47 -12.75 6.84
N ASN A 174 14.22 -12.31 5.83
CA ASN A 174 13.74 -11.66 4.61
C ASN A 174 13.07 -10.30 4.83
N GLU A 175 13.22 -9.72 6.01
CA GLU A 175 12.80 -8.36 6.31
C GLU A 175 14.01 -7.51 6.70
N GLN A 176 14.62 -7.77 7.87
CA GLN A 176 15.80 -7.05 8.34
C GLN A 176 17.09 -7.83 8.10
N ILE A 177 17.03 -9.16 8.00
CA ILE A 177 18.21 -10.01 7.75
C ILE A 177 17.91 -11.10 6.73
N CYS A 178 18.92 -11.56 5.99
CA CYS A 178 18.79 -12.68 5.07
C CYS A 178 19.81 -13.77 5.38
N ASP A 179 19.51 -14.97 4.88
CA ASP A 179 20.50 -16.04 4.82
C ASP A 179 21.65 -15.65 3.89
N PHE A 180 22.87 -16.00 4.28
CA PHE A 180 24.07 -15.72 3.49
C PHE A 180 24.12 -16.51 2.18
N TRP A 181 23.30 -17.56 2.01
CA TRP A 181 23.13 -18.26 0.74
C TRP A 181 22.26 -17.50 -0.27
N GLY A 182 22.79 -17.34 -1.47
CA GLY A 182 22.05 -16.76 -2.59
C GLY A 182 22.11 -15.24 -2.65
N TYR A 183 21.19 -14.66 -3.42
CA TYR A 183 21.01 -13.22 -3.57
C TYR A 183 19.56 -12.86 -3.24
N ARG A 184 19.36 -11.92 -2.33
CA ARG A 184 18.04 -11.42 -1.91
C ARG A 184 18.07 -9.90 -1.81
N SER A 185 16.95 -9.27 -2.10
CA SER A 185 16.81 -7.81 -2.02
C SER A 185 15.37 -7.49 -1.64
N TYR A 186 15.21 -6.90 -0.46
CA TYR A 186 13.93 -6.52 0.12
C TYR A 186 13.99 -5.06 0.59
N ASP A 187 12.87 -4.53 1.04
CA ASP A 187 12.73 -3.09 1.32
C ASP A 187 13.64 -2.61 2.42
N PHE A 188 13.83 -3.47 3.41
CA PHE A 188 14.58 -3.17 4.62
C PHE A 188 15.89 -3.94 4.70
N VAL A 189 16.26 -4.71 3.68
CA VAL A 189 17.56 -5.41 3.65
C VAL A 189 18.04 -5.57 2.22
N ARG A 190 19.25 -5.08 1.94
CA ARG A 190 19.83 -5.04 0.58
C ARG A 190 21.13 -5.84 0.51
N PRO A 191 21.42 -6.53 -0.60
CA PRO A 191 22.69 -7.21 -0.77
C PRO A 191 23.78 -6.15 -0.92
N ALA A 192 24.70 -6.10 0.06
CA ALA A 192 25.81 -5.17 0.10
C ALA A 192 27.04 -5.73 -0.62
N TRP A 193 27.20 -7.05 -0.57
CA TRP A 193 28.26 -7.79 -1.25
C TRP A 193 27.74 -9.18 -1.60
N THR A 194 28.07 -9.66 -2.81
CA THR A 194 27.75 -11.01 -3.26
C THR A 194 28.93 -11.56 -4.05
N ALA A 195 29.30 -12.81 -3.80
CA ALA A 195 30.29 -13.52 -4.59
C ALA A 195 29.85 -14.97 -4.86
N LYS A 196 30.23 -15.47 -6.04
CA LYS A 196 29.92 -16.83 -6.49
C LYS A 196 31.07 -17.77 -6.15
N LYS A 197 30.78 -18.88 -5.47
CA LYS A 197 31.73 -19.96 -5.20
C LYS A 197 31.96 -20.81 -6.48
N PRO A 198 33.07 -21.57 -6.56
CA PRO A 198 33.33 -22.48 -7.68
C PRO A 198 32.23 -23.54 -7.90
N ASP A 199 31.50 -23.89 -6.84
CA ASP A 199 30.33 -24.79 -6.89
C ASP A 199 29.06 -24.15 -7.52
N GLY A 200 29.14 -22.87 -7.90
CA GLY A 200 28.05 -22.11 -8.52
C GLY A 200 27.12 -21.40 -7.53
N SER A 201 27.23 -21.70 -6.23
CA SER A 201 26.42 -21.07 -5.17
C SER A 201 26.89 -19.66 -4.85
N ASP A 202 25.96 -18.78 -4.50
CA ASP A 202 26.29 -17.41 -4.10
C ASP A 202 26.40 -17.30 -2.57
N ARG A 203 27.32 -16.46 -2.12
CA ARG A 203 27.45 -15.97 -0.74
C ARG A 203 27.20 -14.48 -0.73
N SER A 204 26.33 -14.02 0.16
CA SER A 204 25.96 -12.61 0.27
C SER A 204 26.02 -12.10 1.70
N LEU A 205 26.42 -10.84 1.83
CA LEU A 205 26.27 -10.02 3.03
C LEU A 205 25.25 -8.93 2.73
N TYR A 206 24.43 -8.60 3.73
CA TYR A 206 23.33 -7.67 3.55
C TYR A 206 23.47 -6.45 4.44
N MET A 207 23.01 -5.31 3.94
CA MET A 207 22.89 -4.06 4.68
C MET A 207 21.47 -3.88 5.19
N PHE A 208 21.35 -3.73 6.50
CA PHE A 208 20.13 -3.34 7.20
C PHE A 208 20.25 -1.88 7.69
N PRO A 209 19.46 -0.94 7.15
CA PRO A 209 19.27 0.39 7.72
C PRO A 209 18.31 0.36 8.93
N MET A 210 18.83 0.51 10.13
CA MET A 210 18.06 0.58 11.38
C MET A 210 17.88 2.03 11.81
N SER A 211 16.65 2.55 11.81
CA SER A 211 16.36 3.88 12.37
C SER A 211 16.51 3.93 13.88
N ASN A 212 16.89 5.11 14.39
CA ASN A 212 16.73 5.46 15.79
C ASN A 212 15.41 6.24 15.93
N PRO A 213 14.39 5.72 16.64
CA PRO A 213 13.11 6.42 16.82
C PRO A 213 13.24 7.72 17.64
N TYR A 214 14.33 7.87 18.40
CA TYR A 214 14.61 9.03 19.24
C TYR A 214 15.98 9.65 18.89
N PRO A 215 16.13 10.22 17.68
CA PRO A 215 17.41 10.76 17.18
C PRO A 215 17.97 11.90 18.05
N GLU A 216 17.12 12.58 18.79
CA GLU A 216 17.46 13.64 19.74
C GLU A 216 18.04 13.11 21.06
N LYS A 217 17.81 11.84 21.40
CA LYS A 217 18.36 11.22 22.63
C LYS A 217 19.82 10.80 22.43
N SER A 218 20.59 10.90 23.51
CA SER A 218 21.94 10.33 23.56
C SER A 218 21.83 8.82 23.71
N ILE A 219 22.52 8.08 22.84
CA ILE A 219 22.55 6.61 22.87
C ILE A 219 23.74 6.20 23.76
N ALA A 220 23.48 5.41 24.80
CA ALA A 220 24.52 4.80 25.62
C ALA A 220 25.17 3.63 24.87
N SER A 221 24.35 2.70 24.37
CA SER A 221 24.81 1.50 23.69
C SER A 221 23.75 0.94 22.74
N MET A 222 24.18 -0.01 21.90
CA MET A 222 23.30 -0.87 21.13
C MET A 222 23.50 -2.32 21.58
N LYS A 223 22.41 -3.00 21.93
CA LYS A 223 22.39 -4.43 22.27
C LYS A 223 21.93 -5.23 21.07
N PHE A 224 22.60 -6.35 20.82
CA PHE A 224 22.22 -7.33 19.81
C PHE A 224 22.03 -8.68 20.51
N GLU A 225 20.90 -9.35 20.29
CA GLU A 225 20.59 -10.60 20.97
C GLU A 225 19.84 -11.61 20.08
N THR A 226 19.89 -12.88 20.49
CA THR A 226 19.24 -14.04 19.85
C THR A 226 18.81 -15.05 20.92
N GLU A 227 17.78 -15.85 20.63
CA GLU A 227 17.37 -16.98 21.48
C GLU A 227 18.43 -18.10 21.52
N GLY A 228 19.36 -18.13 20.56
CA GLY A 228 20.49 -19.08 20.53
C GLY A 228 20.17 -20.47 19.99
N SER A 229 18.92 -20.93 20.06
CA SER A 229 18.50 -22.24 19.54
C SER A 229 18.24 -22.26 18.04
N GLY A 230 17.90 -21.09 17.47
CA GLY A 230 17.52 -20.90 16.07
C GLY A 230 18.69 -20.51 15.15
N ALA A 231 18.52 -19.44 14.38
CA ALA A 231 19.51 -18.97 13.43
C ALA A 231 20.69 -18.25 14.10
N TYR A 232 21.85 -18.26 13.44
CA TYR A 232 22.98 -17.41 13.85
C TYR A 232 22.73 -15.96 13.42
N ILE A 233 23.31 -14.99 14.11
CA ILE A 233 23.45 -13.61 13.61
C ILE A 233 24.94 -13.30 13.49
N MET A 234 25.38 -13.01 12.26
CA MET A 234 26.79 -12.75 11.96
C MET A 234 26.95 -11.31 11.48
N ILE A 235 27.52 -10.45 12.33
CA ILE A 235 27.69 -9.01 12.06
C ILE A 235 29.15 -8.74 11.64
N MET A 236 29.31 -8.03 10.52
CA MET A 236 30.61 -7.71 9.91
C MET A 236 31.05 -6.27 10.15
N ALA A 237 30.11 -5.33 10.13
CA ALA A 237 30.40 -3.90 10.31
C ALA A 237 29.14 -3.11 10.67
N ILE A 238 29.32 -1.99 11.38
CA ILE A 238 28.24 -1.07 11.76
C ILE A 238 28.70 0.37 11.52
N THR A 239 27.83 1.19 10.95
CA THR A 239 28.07 2.63 10.71
C THR A 239 26.85 3.45 11.12
N LEU A 240 27.06 4.45 11.99
CA LEU A 240 26.02 5.40 12.40
C LEU A 240 25.86 6.53 11.38
N THR A 241 24.66 7.11 11.30
CA THR A 241 24.34 8.31 10.50
C THR A 241 23.65 9.37 11.35
N ASN A 242 23.84 10.65 11.02
CA ASN A 242 23.21 11.77 11.72
C ASN A 242 21.89 12.26 11.11
N ASN A 243 21.52 11.77 9.92
CA ASN A 243 20.38 12.30 9.16
C ASN A 243 19.54 11.21 8.47
N GLY A 244 20.02 9.96 8.42
CA GLY A 244 19.30 8.80 7.87
C GLY A 244 18.82 7.81 8.95
N PRO A 245 18.66 6.52 8.64
CA PRO A 245 19.19 5.84 7.46
C PRO A 245 18.24 5.90 6.26
N PHE A 246 18.84 6.01 5.08
CA PHE A 246 18.19 6.03 3.78
C PHE A 246 18.65 4.87 2.89
N LEU A 247 17.75 4.38 2.05
CA LEU A 247 18.04 3.45 0.95
C LEU A 247 17.48 3.98 -0.36
N THR A 248 18.05 3.53 -1.48
CA THR A 248 17.46 3.77 -2.80
C THR A 248 16.19 2.94 -2.99
N SER A 249 15.14 3.56 -3.54
CA SER A 249 13.91 2.88 -3.93
C SER A 249 14.18 1.74 -4.93
N SER A 250 13.63 0.54 -4.68
CA SER A 250 13.60 -0.57 -5.65
C SER A 250 12.20 -0.76 -6.22
N GLU A 251 12.09 -1.25 -7.46
CA GLU A 251 10.81 -1.45 -8.17
C GLU A 251 9.80 -2.36 -7.44
N ASN A 252 10.27 -3.23 -6.54
CA ASN A 252 9.43 -4.14 -5.75
C ASN A 252 9.10 -3.63 -4.34
N ALA A 253 9.42 -2.37 -4.02
CA ALA A 253 9.23 -1.87 -2.67
C ALA A 253 7.77 -1.54 -2.36
N LYS A 254 7.13 -2.35 -1.52
CA LYS A 254 5.81 -2.05 -0.96
C LYS A 254 6.04 -1.09 0.19
N TYR A 255 5.96 0.19 -0.13
CA TYR A 255 6.01 1.28 0.84
C TYR A 255 4.96 1.07 1.94
N ILE A 256 5.41 0.74 3.15
CA ILE A 256 4.59 0.84 4.37
C ILE A 256 5.34 1.77 5.32
N ASN A 257 5.00 3.05 5.27
CA ASN A 257 5.35 3.98 6.34
C ASN A 257 4.28 3.84 7.44
N THR A 258 4.68 3.34 8.60
CA THR A 258 3.81 3.19 9.78
C THR A 258 4.14 4.18 10.90
N THR A 259 5.16 5.04 10.72
CA THR A 259 5.54 6.00 11.77
C THR A 259 4.68 7.25 11.72
N THR A 260 4.20 7.67 12.88
CA THR A 260 3.54 8.96 13.09
C THR A 260 4.49 9.96 13.77
N VAL A 261 5.77 9.64 13.92
CA VAL A 261 6.76 10.53 14.55
C VAL A 261 6.89 11.82 13.72
N GLY A 262 6.67 12.97 14.37
CA GLY A 262 6.65 14.29 13.72
C GLY A 262 5.36 14.60 12.94
N TRP A 263 4.41 13.67 12.87
CA TRP A 263 3.08 13.96 12.39
C TRP A 263 2.35 14.76 13.47
N TYR A 264 1.56 15.73 13.04
CA TYR A 264 0.57 16.35 13.91
C TYR A 264 -0.65 15.46 13.93
N ASP A 265 -1.25 15.27 15.11
CA ASP A 265 -2.57 14.65 15.21
C ASP A 265 -3.56 15.50 14.41
N TYR A 266 -3.97 14.99 13.25
CA TYR A 266 -5.02 15.61 12.47
C TYR A 266 -6.37 15.22 13.07
N GLU A 267 -6.92 16.11 13.87
CA GLU A 267 -8.32 16.04 14.26
C GLU A 267 -9.19 16.54 13.10
N ARG A 268 -10.10 15.70 12.60
CA ARG A 268 -11.06 16.11 11.59
C ARG A 268 -11.88 17.29 12.14
N PHE A 269 -12.00 18.35 11.35
CA PHE A 269 -12.76 19.52 11.76
C PHE A 269 -14.24 19.18 12.01
N ASP A 270 -14.83 19.88 12.97
CA ASP A 270 -16.24 19.78 13.29
C ASP A 270 -17.08 20.45 12.19
N VAL A 271 -17.77 19.63 11.39
CA VAL A 271 -18.58 20.08 10.24
C VAL A 271 -19.69 21.03 10.68
N ASP A 272 -20.27 20.84 11.87
CA ASP A 272 -21.32 21.69 12.39
C ASP A 272 -20.78 23.08 12.75
N LYS A 273 -19.55 23.15 13.27
CA LYS A 273 -18.86 24.44 13.50
C LYS A 273 -18.43 25.13 12.21
N LEU A 274 -18.13 24.37 11.15
CA LEU A 274 -17.70 24.96 9.88
C LEU A 274 -18.82 25.80 9.25
N LYS A 275 -20.08 25.37 9.39
CA LYS A 275 -21.27 26.02 8.81
C LYS A 275 -21.37 27.51 9.14
N GLU A 276 -21.07 27.90 10.37
CA GLU A 276 -21.15 29.28 10.85
C GLU A 276 -19.83 30.05 10.71
N SER A 277 -18.78 29.38 10.21
CA SER A 277 -17.45 29.96 10.09
C SER A 277 -17.30 30.78 8.80
N PRO A 278 -16.36 31.74 8.75
CA PRO A 278 -16.03 32.45 7.53
C PRO A 278 -15.46 31.55 6.42
N LEU A 279 -15.07 30.31 6.74
CA LEU A 279 -14.55 29.33 5.79
C LEU A 279 -15.66 28.54 5.07
N SER A 280 -16.92 28.64 5.50
CA SER A 280 -18.02 27.97 4.78
C SER A 280 -18.37 28.68 3.48
N ALA A 281 -18.28 27.93 2.39
CA ALA A 281 -18.76 28.31 1.07
C ALA A 281 -20.23 27.91 0.82
N ALA A 282 -20.91 27.25 1.76
CA ALA A 282 -22.27 26.75 1.58
C ALA A 282 -23.29 27.86 1.28
N LYS A 283 -23.01 29.09 1.73
CA LYS A 283 -23.82 30.29 1.47
C LYS A 283 -23.82 30.75 -0.01
N TYR A 284 -22.86 30.27 -0.80
CA TYR A 284 -22.77 30.57 -2.23
C TYR A 284 -23.49 29.55 -3.12
N LEU A 285 -24.01 28.47 -2.53
CA LEU A 285 -24.77 27.47 -3.26
C LEU A 285 -26.24 27.86 -3.30
N ASP A 286 -26.84 27.84 -4.50
CA ASP A 286 -28.27 28.12 -4.65
C ASP A 286 -29.07 26.87 -4.28
N LYS A 287 -29.76 26.94 -3.14
CA LYS A 287 -30.49 25.81 -2.56
C LYS A 287 -31.99 25.92 -2.86
N PRO A 288 -32.69 24.79 -3.09
CA PRO A 288 -32.14 23.46 -3.35
C PRO A 288 -31.59 23.33 -4.79
N ALA A 289 -30.76 22.31 -5.04
CA ALA A 289 -30.34 21.97 -6.40
C ALA A 289 -31.56 21.64 -7.27
N GLY A 290 -31.52 22.07 -8.52
CA GLY A 290 -32.63 21.89 -9.48
C GLY A 290 -33.75 22.92 -9.36
N LYS A 291 -33.67 23.88 -8.43
CA LYS A 291 -34.66 24.96 -8.25
C LYS A 291 -34.96 25.76 -9.53
N HIS A 292 -33.99 25.89 -10.41
CA HIS A 292 -34.08 26.65 -11.67
C HIS A 292 -34.52 25.79 -12.88
N GLY A 293 -34.95 24.54 -12.63
CA GLY A 293 -35.28 23.57 -13.66
C GLY A 293 -34.06 22.81 -14.19
N ALA A 294 -34.28 22.01 -15.23
CA ALA A 294 -33.24 21.15 -15.80
C ALA A 294 -32.07 21.94 -16.39
N VAL A 295 -30.86 21.40 -16.31
CA VAL A 295 -29.66 22.03 -16.88
C VAL A 295 -29.49 21.59 -18.34
N LYS A 296 -29.24 22.54 -19.23
CA LYS A 296 -29.05 22.34 -20.67
C LYS A 296 -27.77 23.02 -21.14
N ALA A 297 -27.17 22.47 -22.19
CA ALA A 297 -26.06 23.11 -22.89
C ALA A 297 -26.58 24.33 -23.67
N ASP A 298 -25.85 25.43 -23.57
CA ASP A 298 -26.09 26.69 -24.29
C ASP A 298 -24.74 27.21 -24.83
N GLY A 299 -24.37 26.71 -26.02
CA GLY A 299 -23.04 26.94 -26.60
C GLY A 299 -21.94 26.40 -25.68
N GLU A 300 -21.03 27.27 -25.26
CA GLU A 300 -19.92 26.96 -24.34
C GLU A 300 -20.31 27.09 -22.85
N SER A 301 -21.59 27.36 -22.55
CA SER A 301 -22.10 27.55 -21.19
C SER A 301 -23.18 26.52 -20.85
N LEU A 302 -23.50 26.43 -19.57
CA LEU A 302 -24.64 25.67 -19.06
C LEU A 302 -25.68 26.65 -18.53
N LYS A 303 -26.95 26.38 -18.81
CA LYS A 303 -28.08 27.15 -18.31
C LYS A 303 -29.18 26.23 -17.78
N CYS A 304 -29.86 26.70 -16.75
CA CYS A 304 -31.10 26.11 -16.29
C CYS A 304 -32.27 26.54 -17.20
N GLU A 305 -33.42 25.89 -17.08
CA GLU A 305 -34.59 26.14 -17.92
C GLU A 305 -35.14 27.56 -17.82
N ASP A 306 -35.01 28.20 -16.65
CA ASP A 306 -35.38 29.60 -16.46
C ASP A 306 -34.37 30.62 -17.00
N GLY A 307 -33.28 30.15 -17.61
CA GLY A 307 -32.20 30.96 -18.19
C GLY A 307 -31.04 31.26 -17.25
N THR A 308 -31.10 30.83 -15.98
CA THR A 308 -30.01 30.99 -15.01
C THR A 308 -28.74 30.29 -15.49
N LYS A 309 -27.62 31.02 -15.58
CA LYS A 309 -26.32 30.42 -15.93
C LYS A 309 -25.76 29.65 -14.74
N ILE A 310 -25.22 28.46 -15.00
CA ILE A 310 -24.61 27.61 -13.97
C ILE A 310 -23.20 27.18 -14.38
N ARG A 311 -22.33 27.00 -13.39
CA ARG A 311 -21.00 26.39 -13.54
C ARG A 311 -20.83 25.35 -12.45
N PHE A 312 -20.28 24.20 -12.79
CA PHE A 312 -20.07 23.12 -11.83
C PHE A 312 -18.63 23.13 -11.30
N TRP A 313 -18.51 23.14 -9.97
CA TRP A 313 -17.31 22.84 -9.21
C TRP A 313 -17.60 21.56 -8.43
N GLY A 314 -17.25 20.43 -9.02
CA GLY A 314 -17.65 19.11 -8.56
C GLY A 314 -16.60 18.38 -7.73
N THR A 315 -17.07 17.37 -6.99
CA THR A 315 -16.25 16.33 -6.36
C THR A 315 -16.76 14.94 -6.77
N GLU A 316 -16.07 13.89 -6.35
CA GLU A 316 -16.42 12.50 -6.67
C GLU A 316 -16.61 11.64 -5.42
N ILE A 317 -17.59 10.74 -5.47
CA ILE A 317 -17.80 9.68 -4.49
C ILE A 317 -17.88 8.35 -5.23
N ALA A 318 -16.97 7.43 -4.88
CA ALA A 318 -16.79 6.18 -5.60
C ALA A 318 -17.25 4.96 -4.80
N GLY A 319 -17.79 3.96 -5.51
CA GLY A 319 -18.06 2.63 -4.98
C GLY A 319 -19.05 2.62 -3.80
N ALA A 320 -18.72 1.84 -2.78
CA ALA A 320 -19.59 1.65 -1.62
C ALA A 320 -19.85 2.94 -0.82
N ALA A 321 -19.01 3.98 -0.98
CA ALA A 321 -19.19 5.27 -0.33
C ALA A 321 -20.43 6.04 -0.85
N ALA A 322 -20.99 5.64 -2.00
CA ALA A 322 -22.26 6.19 -2.52
C ALA A 322 -23.48 5.82 -1.64
N PHE A 323 -23.33 4.87 -0.70
CA PHE A 323 -24.42 4.36 0.15
C PHE A 323 -24.13 4.57 1.65
N PRO A 324 -23.90 5.81 2.10
CA PRO A 324 -23.63 6.08 3.52
C PRO A 324 -24.84 5.74 4.39
N GLN A 325 -24.62 5.58 5.70
CA GLN A 325 -25.74 5.59 6.65
C GLN A 325 -26.41 6.97 6.64
N LYS A 326 -27.70 7.04 6.97
CA LYS A 326 -28.47 8.30 6.85
C LYS A 326 -27.83 9.42 7.65
N GLU A 327 -27.44 9.14 8.90
CA GLU A 327 -26.80 10.12 9.78
C GLU A 327 -25.45 10.62 9.22
N GLN A 328 -24.76 9.79 8.44
CA GLN A 328 -23.52 10.18 7.76
C GLN A 328 -23.84 10.98 6.49
N ALA A 329 -24.89 10.64 5.76
CA ALA A 329 -25.32 11.32 4.55
C ALA A 329 -25.60 12.81 4.80
N ASP A 330 -26.29 13.13 5.91
CA ASP A 330 -26.53 14.51 6.35
C ASP A 330 -25.21 15.29 6.53
N LYS A 331 -24.25 14.70 7.25
CA LYS A 331 -22.95 15.34 7.53
C LYS A 331 -22.10 15.49 6.28
N ILE A 332 -22.04 14.46 5.43
CA ILE A 332 -21.26 14.47 4.20
C ILE A 332 -21.82 15.52 3.23
N ALA A 333 -23.14 15.59 3.06
CA ALA A 333 -23.76 16.59 2.20
C ALA A 333 -23.50 18.03 2.68
N LEU A 334 -23.53 18.25 3.99
CA LEU A 334 -23.20 19.55 4.59
C LEU A 334 -21.71 19.90 4.41
N GLU A 335 -20.80 18.95 4.61
CA GLU A 335 -19.37 19.13 4.42
C GLU A 335 -19.03 19.49 2.97
N ILE A 336 -19.58 18.75 2.00
CA ILE A 336 -19.42 19.01 0.57
C ILE A 336 -19.88 20.44 0.22
N ALA A 337 -21.03 20.85 0.74
CA ALA A 337 -21.55 22.20 0.54
C ALA A 337 -20.66 23.27 1.21
N ASN A 338 -20.18 23.02 2.43
CA ASN A 338 -19.29 23.94 3.13
C ASN A 338 -17.95 24.12 2.42
N LEU A 339 -17.45 23.08 1.74
CA LEU A 339 -16.26 23.15 0.88
C LEU A 339 -16.52 23.85 -0.47
N GLY A 340 -17.77 24.18 -0.78
CA GLY A 340 -18.16 24.94 -1.97
C GLY A 340 -18.39 24.08 -3.22
N TYR A 341 -18.40 22.76 -3.08
CA TYR A 341 -18.77 21.87 -4.17
C TYR A 341 -20.27 21.97 -4.43
N ASN A 342 -20.65 22.13 -5.69
CA ASN A 342 -22.05 22.22 -6.12
C ASN A 342 -22.48 21.02 -6.97
N MET A 343 -21.62 20.01 -7.12
CA MET A 343 -21.95 18.74 -7.76
C MET A 343 -21.15 17.59 -7.15
N VAL A 344 -21.77 16.42 -7.07
CA VAL A 344 -21.12 15.14 -6.78
C VAL A 344 -21.28 14.23 -7.98
N ARG A 345 -20.17 13.71 -8.52
CA ARG A 345 -20.16 12.60 -9.47
C ARG A 345 -20.08 11.29 -8.68
N PHE A 346 -21.03 10.40 -8.91
CA PHE A 346 -21.03 9.03 -8.38
C PHE A 346 -20.41 8.09 -9.41
N SER A 347 -19.36 7.38 -9.02
CA SER A 347 -18.61 6.45 -9.87
C SER A 347 -18.44 5.09 -9.21
N ASP A 348 -18.08 4.06 -9.97
CA ASP A 348 -17.72 2.72 -9.48
C ASP A 348 -18.78 2.05 -8.59
N PHE A 349 -20.02 2.55 -8.58
CA PHE A 349 -21.09 2.15 -7.67
C PHE A 349 -21.99 1.06 -8.24
N ASP A 350 -21.91 0.81 -9.55
CA ASP A 350 -22.80 -0.01 -10.36
C ASP A 350 -22.80 -1.50 -9.96
N GLU A 351 -21.68 -2.04 -9.48
CA GLU A 351 -21.66 -3.36 -8.85
C GLU A 351 -22.21 -3.31 -7.41
N ALA A 352 -21.86 -2.27 -6.64
CA ALA A 352 -22.18 -2.16 -5.21
C ALA A 352 -23.66 -1.84 -4.92
N VAL A 353 -24.40 -1.32 -5.90
CA VAL A 353 -25.84 -1.04 -5.79
C VAL A 353 -26.71 -2.28 -5.97
N LEU A 354 -26.15 -3.36 -6.51
CA LEU A 354 -26.90 -4.59 -6.81
C LEU A 354 -27.23 -5.39 -5.54
N ASP A 355 -28.24 -6.24 -5.63
CA ASP A 355 -28.48 -7.26 -4.61
C ASP A 355 -27.41 -8.37 -4.72
N GLU A 356 -26.79 -8.72 -3.60
CA GLU A 356 -25.63 -9.63 -3.54
C GLU A 356 -25.91 -11.01 -4.16
N ASN A 357 -27.19 -11.39 -4.26
CA ASN A 357 -27.63 -12.70 -4.76
C ASN A 357 -28.37 -12.66 -6.11
N SER A 358 -28.31 -11.54 -6.84
CA SER A 358 -29.04 -11.40 -8.11
C SER A 358 -28.14 -11.28 -9.35
N GLU A 359 -28.78 -11.46 -10.51
CA GLU A 359 -28.32 -10.99 -11.82
C GLU A 359 -27.82 -9.54 -11.78
N THR A 360 -27.08 -9.13 -12.80
CA THR A 360 -26.38 -7.83 -12.82
C THR A 360 -27.29 -6.62 -13.08
N THR A 361 -28.62 -6.78 -13.02
CA THR A 361 -29.57 -5.69 -13.25
C THR A 361 -30.48 -5.40 -12.07
N ARG A 362 -30.52 -6.27 -11.05
CA ARG A 362 -31.45 -6.10 -9.93
C ARG A 362 -30.83 -5.25 -8.82
N LEU A 363 -31.38 -4.05 -8.67
CA LEU A 363 -30.99 -3.08 -7.66
C LEU A 363 -31.39 -3.53 -6.25
N SER A 364 -30.50 -3.30 -5.28
CA SER A 364 -30.80 -3.51 -3.86
C SER A 364 -31.66 -2.37 -3.33
N ASN A 365 -32.84 -2.70 -2.79
CA ASN A 365 -33.74 -1.71 -2.18
C ASN A 365 -33.08 -0.98 -1.00
N GLU A 366 -32.23 -1.66 -0.22
CA GLU A 366 -31.52 -1.04 0.89
C GLU A 366 -30.50 -0.01 0.39
N LYS A 367 -29.73 -0.35 -0.64
CA LYS A 367 -28.74 0.57 -1.24
C LYS A 367 -29.43 1.74 -1.94
N MET A 368 -30.53 1.48 -2.64
CA MET A 368 -31.32 2.53 -3.29
C MET A 368 -31.97 3.48 -2.26
N ASP A 369 -32.44 3.00 -1.11
CA ASP A 369 -32.93 3.88 -0.03
C ASP A 369 -31.82 4.82 0.48
N LYS A 370 -30.62 4.28 0.73
CA LYS A 370 -29.46 5.07 1.18
C LYS A 370 -29.03 6.09 0.14
N LEU A 371 -28.93 5.70 -1.13
CA LEU A 371 -28.57 6.59 -2.22
C LEU A 371 -29.63 7.68 -2.41
N CYS A 372 -30.91 7.32 -2.43
CA CYS A 372 -32.01 8.28 -2.58
C CYS A 372 -32.03 9.31 -1.43
N TYR A 373 -31.79 8.86 -0.20
CA TYR A 373 -31.66 9.76 0.96
C TYR A 373 -30.44 10.68 0.81
N PHE A 374 -29.32 10.14 0.36
CA PHE A 374 -28.12 10.94 0.19
C PHE A 374 -28.29 12.00 -0.91
N ILE A 375 -28.88 11.64 -2.04
CA ILE A 375 -29.25 12.57 -3.12
C ILE A 375 -30.19 13.66 -2.59
N SER A 376 -31.19 13.33 -1.75
CA SER A 376 -32.08 14.35 -1.21
C SER A 376 -31.34 15.32 -0.29
N LYS A 377 -30.36 14.86 0.48
CA LYS A 377 -29.51 15.73 1.32
C LYS A 377 -28.53 16.58 0.53
N LEU A 378 -27.97 16.06 -0.56
CA LEU A 378 -27.20 16.86 -1.52
C LEU A 378 -28.08 17.95 -2.14
N LYS A 379 -29.27 17.58 -2.61
CA LYS A 379 -30.26 18.49 -3.18
C LYS A 379 -30.66 19.61 -2.22
N GLU A 380 -31.03 19.27 -0.97
CA GLU A 380 -31.34 20.24 0.09
C GLU A 380 -30.19 21.24 0.30
N ASN A 381 -28.94 20.81 0.08
CA ASN A 381 -27.75 21.64 0.22
C ASN A 381 -27.28 22.36 -1.05
N GLY A 382 -28.05 22.33 -2.14
CA GLY A 382 -27.68 23.02 -3.38
C GLY A 382 -26.60 22.27 -4.19
N VAL A 383 -26.42 20.98 -3.92
CA VAL A 383 -25.43 20.12 -4.59
C VAL A 383 -26.15 19.19 -5.56
N TYR A 384 -25.78 19.26 -6.83
CA TYR A 384 -26.30 18.43 -7.91
C TYR A 384 -25.66 17.03 -7.90
N SER A 385 -26.36 16.04 -8.46
CA SER A 385 -25.85 14.67 -8.62
C SER A 385 -25.56 14.36 -10.09
N SER A 386 -24.43 13.73 -10.34
CA SER A 386 -24.04 13.17 -11.63
C SER A 386 -23.69 11.70 -11.46
N PHE A 387 -23.94 10.88 -12.46
CA PHE A 387 -23.68 9.45 -12.41
C PHE A 387 -22.78 9.01 -13.57
N SER A 388 -21.75 8.25 -13.24
CA SER A 388 -21.00 7.44 -14.19
C SER A 388 -21.44 6.00 -14.05
N MET A 389 -22.03 5.47 -15.11
CA MET A 389 -22.78 4.23 -15.05
C MET A 389 -21.86 3.01 -15.13
N LEU A 390 -21.60 2.47 -16.33
CA LEU A 390 -20.87 1.22 -16.48
C LEU A 390 -19.40 1.39 -16.08
N SER A 391 -18.96 0.70 -15.03
CA SER A 391 -17.61 0.79 -14.48
C SER A 391 -17.12 -0.51 -13.83
N LYS A 392 -17.72 -0.93 -12.72
CA LYS A 392 -17.27 -2.08 -11.91
C LYS A 392 -18.14 -3.31 -12.09
N ARG A 393 -19.29 -3.19 -12.75
CA ARG A 393 -20.23 -4.30 -12.91
C ARG A 393 -19.60 -5.48 -13.65
N LYS A 394 -19.72 -6.68 -13.08
CA LYS A 394 -19.20 -7.92 -13.64
C LYS A 394 -20.33 -8.80 -14.12
N LEU A 395 -20.22 -9.33 -15.34
CA LEU A 395 -21.22 -10.28 -15.85
C LEU A 395 -21.29 -11.54 -14.98
N LYS A 396 -22.49 -12.11 -14.90
CA LYS A 396 -22.83 -13.34 -14.19
C LYS A 396 -23.55 -14.29 -15.15
N SER A 397 -23.58 -15.57 -14.80
CA SER A 397 -24.22 -16.62 -15.60
C SER A 397 -25.72 -16.39 -15.87
N GLY A 398 -26.40 -15.59 -15.03
CA GLY A 398 -27.80 -15.23 -15.21
C GLY A 398 -28.07 -14.10 -16.22
N ASP A 399 -27.05 -13.43 -16.73
CA ASP A 399 -27.24 -12.26 -17.62
C ASP A 399 -27.57 -12.64 -19.08
N GLY A 400 -27.60 -13.93 -19.41
CA GLY A 400 -27.91 -14.40 -20.76
C GLY A 400 -26.82 -14.09 -21.80
N ILE A 401 -25.58 -13.85 -21.36
CA ILE A 401 -24.41 -13.63 -22.21
C ILE A 401 -23.58 -14.91 -22.30
N GLU A 402 -23.34 -15.39 -23.52
CA GLU A 402 -22.45 -16.53 -23.76
C GLU A 402 -20.98 -16.14 -23.49
N GLU A 403 -20.21 -17.08 -22.92
CA GLU A 403 -18.80 -16.86 -22.54
C GLU A 403 -18.60 -15.62 -21.67
N TYR A 404 -19.56 -15.31 -20.79
CA TYR A 404 -19.57 -14.07 -20.01
C TYR A 404 -18.31 -13.85 -19.16
N GLU A 405 -17.61 -14.92 -18.77
CA GLU A 405 -16.36 -14.86 -18.01
C GLU A 405 -15.19 -14.21 -18.79
N LYS A 406 -15.29 -14.09 -20.12
CA LYS A 406 -14.26 -13.47 -20.95
C LYS A 406 -14.21 -11.94 -20.83
N TYR A 407 -15.31 -11.32 -20.37
CA TYR A 407 -15.41 -9.87 -20.29
C TYR A 407 -14.87 -9.36 -18.95
N PRO A 408 -14.08 -8.27 -18.95
CA PRO A 408 -13.63 -7.63 -17.73
C PRO A 408 -14.80 -6.93 -17.01
N GLU A 409 -14.53 -6.43 -15.80
CA GLU A 409 -15.43 -5.46 -15.17
C GLU A 409 -15.65 -4.24 -16.08
N GLY A 410 -16.89 -3.74 -16.11
CA GLY A 410 -17.26 -2.67 -17.04
C GLY A 410 -17.37 -3.14 -18.50
N TYR A 411 -17.32 -4.45 -18.75
CA TYR A 411 -17.49 -5.14 -20.04
C TYR A 411 -16.41 -4.85 -21.10
N GLY A 412 -15.48 -3.95 -20.81
CA GLY A 412 -14.44 -3.53 -21.76
C GLY A 412 -15.03 -2.89 -23.01
N GLU A 413 -14.26 -2.90 -24.08
CA GLU A 413 -14.56 -2.20 -25.33
C GLU A 413 -15.80 -2.75 -26.04
N ALA A 414 -16.14 -4.01 -25.78
CA ALA A 414 -17.36 -4.64 -26.28
C ALA A 414 -18.63 -3.90 -25.81
N ALA A 415 -18.57 -3.16 -24.70
CA ALA A 415 -19.67 -2.32 -24.22
C ALA A 415 -20.17 -1.30 -25.26
N TYR A 416 -19.34 -0.90 -26.22
CA TYR A 416 -19.70 0.08 -27.25
C TYR A 416 -20.50 -0.50 -28.42
N PHE A 417 -20.38 -1.80 -28.69
CA PHE A 417 -20.85 -2.36 -29.96
C PHE A 417 -21.53 -3.73 -29.85
N ASN A 418 -21.34 -4.47 -28.76
CA ASN A 418 -22.04 -5.73 -28.55
C ASN A 418 -23.48 -5.45 -28.12
N GLU A 419 -24.43 -5.73 -29.01
CA GLU A 419 -25.87 -5.41 -28.81
C GLU A 419 -26.41 -5.98 -27.50
N SER A 420 -26.07 -7.22 -27.15
CA SER A 420 -26.55 -7.85 -25.92
C SER A 420 -26.03 -7.15 -24.66
N LEU A 421 -24.77 -6.71 -24.66
CA LEU A 421 -24.21 -5.94 -23.54
C LEU A 421 -24.82 -4.53 -23.44
N ILE A 422 -25.10 -3.91 -24.59
CA ILE A 422 -25.78 -2.61 -24.66
C ILE A 422 -27.22 -2.72 -24.12
N GLU A 423 -27.97 -3.75 -24.48
CA GLU A 423 -29.31 -3.99 -23.96
C GLU A 423 -29.30 -4.21 -22.44
N LEU A 424 -28.32 -4.97 -21.93
CA LEU A 424 -28.14 -5.19 -20.50
C LEU A 424 -27.86 -3.87 -19.76
N GLN A 425 -26.99 -3.02 -20.31
CA GLN A 425 -26.72 -1.69 -19.76
C GLN A 425 -27.95 -0.78 -19.84
N ARG A 426 -28.71 -0.83 -20.93
CA ARG A 426 -29.94 -0.05 -21.09
C ARG A 426 -30.99 -0.45 -20.06
N LYS A 427 -31.16 -1.75 -19.81
CA LYS A 427 -32.05 -2.25 -18.75
C LYS A 427 -31.62 -1.71 -17.39
N PHE A 428 -30.34 -1.86 -17.03
CA PHE A 428 -29.82 -1.33 -15.76
C PHE A 428 -30.07 0.18 -15.60
N ASN A 429 -29.73 0.97 -16.63
CA ASN A 429 -29.94 2.41 -16.61
C ASN A 429 -31.43 2.77 -16.49
N SER A 430 -32.32 2.03 -17.17
CA SER A 430 -33.77 2.28 -17.13
C SER A 430 -34.34 1.98 -15.73
N ASP A 431 -33.94 0.87 -15.12
CA ASP A 431 -34.37 0.49 -13.77
C ASP A 431 -33.82 1.49 -12.73
N PHE A 432 -32.57 1.94 -12.90
CA PHE A 432 -31.92 2.89 -12.00
C PHE A 432 -32.54 4.29 -12.08
N PHE A 433 -32.64 4.88 -13.27
CA PHE A 433 -33.20 6.22 -13.43
C PHE A 433 -34.72 6.26 -13.25
N GLY A 434 -35.42 5.14 -13.52
CA GLY A 434 -36.83 4.97 -13.22
C GLY A 434 -37.13 4.78 -11.73
N TYR A 435 -36.12 4.56 -10.88
CA TYR A 435 -36.32 4.33 -9.45
C TYR A 435 -36.88 5.58 -8.77
N LYS A 436 -38.00 5.42 -8.06
CA LYS A 436 -38.67 6.52 -7.36
C LYS A 436 -37.95 6.86 -6.05
N ASN A 437 -37.39 8.05 -5.98
CA ASN A 437 -36.83 8.60 -4.75
C ASN A 437 -37.97 9.03 -3.81
N GLN A 438 -38.16 8.30 -2.72
CA GLN A 438 -39.22 8.60 -1.74
C GLN A 438 -39.02 9.92 -0.98
N TYR A 439 -37.80 10.44 -0.92
CA TYR A 439 -37.48 11.69 -0.21
C TYR A 439 -37.71 12.94 -1.07
N THR A 440 -37.59 12.84 -2.39
CA THR A 440 -37.88 13.96 -3.32
C THR A 440 -39.23 13.81 -4.02
N GLY A 441 -39.82 12.61 -4.01
CA GLY A 441 -41.08 12.27 -4.66
C GLY A 441 -40.97 12.03 -6.18
N LYS A 442 -39.77 12.20 -6.76
CA LYS A 442 -39.49 12.06 -8.20
C LYS A 442 -38.75 10.76 -8.51
N SER A 443 -38.80 10.30 -9.76
CA SER A 443 -37.82 9.33 -10.24
C SER A 443 -36.44 10.00 -10.32
N LEU A 444 -35.35 9.23 -10.27
CA LEU A 444 -34.01 9.80 -10.42
C LEU A 444 -33.82 10.49 -11.79
N GLY A 445 -34.46 9.98 -12.84
CA GLY A 445 -34.41 10.56 -14.19
C GLY A 445 -35.24 11.84 -14.36
N ASP A 446 -36.29 12.03 -13.53
CA ASP A 446 -37.16 13.22 -13.58
C ASP A 446 -36.74 14.31 -12.56
N ASP A 447 -35.73 14.05 -11.74
CA ASP A 447 -35.26 15.00 -10.72
C ASP A 447 -34.23 15.97 -11.30
N GLU A 448 -34.54 17.26 -11.35
CA GLU A 448 -33.68 18.30 -11.94
C GLU A 448 -32.37 18.54 -11.16
N SER A 449 -32.24 17.95 -9.97
CA SER A 449 -30.97 17.91 -9.25
C SER A 449 -30.00 16.85 -9.79
N VAL A 450 -30.47 15.94 -10.65
CA VAL A 450 -29.65 14.98 -11.41
C VAL A 450 -29.39 15.55 -12.80
N VAL A 451 -28.12 15.72 -13.18
CA VAL A 451 -27.76 16.49 -14.39
C VAL A 451 -26.97 15.70 -15.43
N PHE A 452 -25.79 15.19 -15.08
CA PHE A 452 -24.89 14.56 -16.04
C PHE A 452 -24.84 13.06 -15.86
N ILE A 453 -24.99 12.35 -16.97
CA ILE A 453 -24.91 10.90 -17.04
C ILE A 453 -23.80 10.54 -18.01
N GLU A 454 -22.75 9.93 -17.48
CA GLU A 454 -21.70 9.28 -18.26
C GLU A 454 -22.06 7.81 -18.43
N LEU A 455 -22.21 7.36 -19.68
CA LEU A 455 -22.72 6.02 -19.97
C LEU A 455 -21.71 4.92 -19.63
N ILE A 456 -20.42 5.17 -19.88
CA ILE A 456 -19.33 4.24 -19.65
C ILE A 456 -18.16 5.03 -19.04
N ASN A 457 -17.67 4.59 -17.88
CA ASN A 457 -16.65 5.28 -17.10
C ASN A 457 -15.27 5.17 -17.76
N GLY A 458 -14.72 6.31 -18.20
CA GLY A 458 -13.29 6.41 -18.54
C GLY A 458 -12.78 5.40 -19.58
N LEU A 459 -13.66 4.90 -20.44
CA LEU A 459 -13.32 3.96 -21.51
C LEU A 459 -13.30 4.70 -22.85
N SER A 460 -12.44 4.25 -23.77
CA SER A 460 -12.38 4.79 -25.12
C SER A 460 -11.97 3.70 -26.10
N LEU A 461 -12.63 3.63 -27.26
CA LEU A 461 -12.19 2.76 -28.36
C LEU A 461 -10.81 3.17 -28.93
N PHE A 462 -10.31 4.37 -28.62
CA PHE A 462 -8.94 4.76 -28.99
C PHE A 462 -7.87 4.12 -28.10
N ASP A 463 -8.25 3.57 -26.94
CA ASP A 463 -7.33 2.97 -25.98
C ASP A 463 -7.07 1.47 -26.25
N ILE A 464 -7.70 0.90 -27.31
CA ILE A 464 -7.57 -0.51 -27.74
C ILE A 464 -6.11 -0.95 -27.89
N ASN A 465 -5.17 -0.03 -28.14
CA ASN A 465 -3.74 -0.34 -28.33
C ASN A 465 -2.75 0.56 -27.55
N TYR A 466 -3.19 1.62 -26.87
CA TYR A 466 -2.31 2.52 -26.10
C TYR A 466 -3.04 3.06 -24.85
N GLY A 467 -2.59 2.71 -23.66
CA GLY A 467 -3.17 3.20 -22.40
C GLY A 467 -2.85 2.35 -21.16
N TYR A 468 -3.12 2.90 -19.98
CA TYR A 468 -3.08 2.19 -18.69
C TYR A 468 -4.36 1.34 -18.57
N GLY A 469 -4.26 0.04 -18.84
CA GLY A 469 -5.41 -0.89 -18.82
C GLY A 469 -5.67 -1.54 -20.18
N ARG A 470 -4.65 -2.23 -20.72
CA ARG A 470 -4.76 -3.00 -21.97
C ARG A 470 -5.85 -4.07 -21.87
N ASN A 471 -7.06 -3.73 -22.26
CA ASN A 471 -8.06 -4.68 -22.69
C ASN A 471 -8.06 -4.57 -24.22
N GLY A 472 -7.15 -5.27 -24.89
CA GLY A 472 -7.37 -5.49 -26.32
C GLY A 472 -8.75 -6.14 -26.48
N VAL A 473 -9.42 -5.95 -27.62
CA VAL A 473 -10.59 -6.79 -27.98
C VAL A 473 -10.07 -8.24 -28.07
N GLY A 474 -10.04 -8.92 -26.91
CA GLY A 474 -9.19 -10.09 -26.68
C GLY A 474 -9.77 -11.38 -27.24
N ALA A 475 -11.05 -11.35 -27.61
CA ALA A 475 -11.75 -12.46 -28.24
C ALA A 475 -11.82 -12.26 -29.75
N SER A 476 -11.48 -13.32 -30.50
CA SER A 476 -11.58 -13.33 -31.96
C SER A 476 -12.98 -12.98 -32.45
N SER A 477 -14.04 -13.40 -31.75
CA SER A 477 -15.44 -13.12 -32.13
C SER A 477 -15.82 -11.65 -32.03
N GLU A 478 -15.44 -10.94 -30.96
CA GLU A 478 -15.72 -9.51 -30.83
C GLU A 478 -14.92 -8.68 -31.84
N LEU A 479 -13.69 -9.09 -32.14
CA LEU A 479 -12.88 -8.43 -33.17
C LEU A 479 -13.49 -8.61 -34.57
N GLU A 480 -14.00 -9.80 -34.89
CA GLU A 480 -14.71 -10.02 -36.15
C GLU A 480 -16.02 -9.24 -36.22
N ALA A 481 -16.78 -9.15 -35.12
CA ALA A 481 -17.98 -8.31 -35.05
C ALA A 481 -17.65 -6.83 -35.31
N LEU A 482 -16.60 -6.31 -34.66
CA LEU A 482 -16.14 -4.94 -34.86
C LEU A 482 -15.65 -4.69 -36.30
N LYS A 483 -14.95 -5.65 -36.92
CA LYS A 483 -14.58 -5.59 -38.34
C LYS A 483 -15.81 -5.56 -39.24
N GLY A 484 -16.84 -6.35 -38.92
CA GLY A 484 -18.12 -6.34 -39.63
C GLY A 484 -18.74 -4.94 -39.61
N LEU A 485 -18.88 -4.35 -38.42
CA LEU A 485 -19.40 -2.98 -38.26
C LEU A 485 -18.56 -1.94 -39.01
N PHE A 486 -17.23 -2.10 -39.02
CA PHE A 486 -16.35 -1.23 -39.79
C PHE A 486 -16.56 -1.38 -41.30
N ASN A 487 -16.71 -2.60 -41.80
CA ASN A 487 -16.99 -2.86 -43.21
C ASN A 487 -18.34 -2.28 -43.62
N ASP A 488 -19.37 -2.42 -42.79
CA ASP A 488 -20.69 -1.82 -43.04
C ASP A 488 -20.59 -0.29 -43.08
N PHE A 489 -19.80 0.31 -42.19
CA PHE A 489 -19.49 1.73 -42.23
C PHE A 489 -18.78 2.13 -43.54
N LEU A 490 -17.79 1.36 -44.00
CA LEU A 490 -17.09 1.63 -45.26
C LEU A 490 -18.05 1.57 -46.45
N ILE A 491 -18.91 0.55 -46.51
CA ILE A 491 -19.93 0.40 -47.55
C ILE A 491 -20.89 1.60 -47.54
N ALA A 492 -21.39 1.98 -46.36
CA ALA A 492 -22.31 3.10 -46.22
C ALA A 492 -21.68 4.45 -46.61
N LYS A 493 -20.41 4.66 -46.25
CA LYS A 493 -19.69 5.91 -46.48
C LYS A 493 -19.22 6.07 -47.92
N TYR A 494 -18.59 5.04 -48.48
CA TYR A 494 -17.94 5.12 -49.78
C TYR A 494 -18.83 4.63 -50.92
N LYS A 495 -19.84 3.79 -50.64
CA LYS A 495 -20.81 3.22 -51.59
C LYS A 495 -20.21 2.35 -52.71
N THR A 496 -18.91 2.47 -52.97
CA THR A 496 -18.12 1.69 -53.91
C THR A 496 -16.91 1.12 -53.20
N THR A 497 -16.40 0.01 -53.72
CA THR A 497 -15.10 -0.58 -53.33
C THR A 497 -13.94 -0.06 -54.19
N ASP A 498 -14.27 0.69 -55.24
CA ASP A 498 -13.35 1.55 -56.01
C ASP A 498 -13.09 2.84 -55.22
#